data_AF-A0A5M9UH40-F1
#
_entry.id   AF-A0A5M9UH40-F1
#
_cell.length_a   1.000
_cell.length_b   1.000
_cell.length_c   1.000
_cell.angle_alpha   90.00
_cell.angle_beta   90.00
_cell.angle_gamma   90.00
#
_symmetry.space_group_name_H-M   'P 1'
#
loop_
_entity.id
_entity.type
_entity.pdbx_description
1 polymer ?
#
loop_
_entity_poly.entity_id
_entity_poly.type
_entity_poly.pdbx_seq_one_letter_code
_entity_poly.pdbx_strand_id
1 'polypeptide(L)' 'MIIIAILFISVGLMFLVYPHNITNASDQQIRDRVITSRWVGGSIIVLACLFLIMGTFQLFDQASHHIGH' A
#
# COMPACT_ATOMS: atom_id res chain seq x y z
N MET A 1 14.43 -3.10 -0.06
CA MET A 1 13.01 -3.19 0.36
C MET A 1 12.34 -1.82 0.53
N ILE A 2 13.01 -0.83 1.10
CA ILE A 2 12.48 0.54 1.31
C ILE A 2 11.95 1.20 0.03
N ILE A 3 12.68 1.14 -1.09
CA ILE A 3 12.24 1.75 -2.37
C ILE A 3 10.92 1.13 -2.85
N ILE A 4 10.79 -0.20 -2.75
CA ILE A 4 9.57 -0.92 -3.13
C ILE A 4 8.39 -0.52 -2.23
N ALA A 5 8.62 -0.39 -0.92
CA ALA A 5 7.58 0.06 0.00
C ALA A 5 7.11 1.49 -0.29
N ILE A 6 8.02 2.40 -0.64
CA ILE A 6 7.67 3.76 -1.05
C ILE A 6 6.79 3.73 -2.30
N LEU A 7 7.13 2.92 -3.30
CA LEU A 7 6.32 2.76 -4.52
C LEU A 7 4.91 2.23 -4.20
N PHE A 8 4.79 1.23 -3.31
CA PHE A 8 3.49 0.71 -2.90
C PHE A 8 2.64 1.74 -2.14
N ILE A 9 3.26 2.55 -1.26
CA ILE A 9 2.56 3.63 -0.56
C ILE A 9 2.08 4.69 -1.56
N SER A 10 2.91 5.07 -2.54
CA SER A 10 2.53 6.02 -3.59
C SER A 10 1.36 5.52 -4.43
N VAL A 11 1.36 4.24 -4.83
CA VAL A 11 0.25 3.62 -5.57
C VAL A 11 -1.02 3.54 -4.72
N GLY A 12 -0.91 3.13 -3.45
CA GLY A 12 -2.04 3.10 -2.53
C GLY A 12 -2.69 4.47 -2.32
N LEU A 13 -1.88 5.53 -2.20
CA LEU A 13 -2.35 6.92 -2.14
C LEU A 13 -3.03 7.34 -3.44
N MET A 14 -2.51 6.93 -4.61
CA MET A 14 -3.13 7.21 -5.89
C MET A 14 -4.53 6.60 -6.00
N PHE A 15 -4.72 5.36 -5.54
CA PHE A 15 -6.04 4.70 -5.47
C PHE A 15 -7.00 5.33 -4.44
N LEU A 16 -6.46 5.94 -3.39
CA LEU A 16 -7.25 6.61 -2.34
C LEU A 16 -7.74 8.00 -2.78
N VAL A 17 -6.89 8.74 -3.50
CA VAL A 17 -7.15 10.15 -3.85
C VAL A 17 -7.80 10.29 -5.22
N TYR A 18 -7.53 9.41 -6.19
CA TYR A 18 -7.98 9.61 -7.57
C TYR A 18 -9.47 9.28 -7.72
N PRO A 19 -10.36 10.27 -7.90
CA PRO A 19 -11.73 9.99 -8.25
C PRO A 19 -11.75 9.63 -9.73
N HIS A 20 -12.07 8.38 -10.04
CA HIS A 20 -12.19 7.92 -11.42
C HIS A 20 -13.45 8.57 -12.03
N ASN A 21 -13.28 9.72 -12.68
CA ASN A 21 -14.38 10.46 -13.28
C ASN A 21 -14.78 9.79 -14.60
N ILE A 22 -15.79 8.93 -14.52
CA ILE A 22 -16.32 8.20 -15.69
C ILE A 22 -17.52 8.98 -16.19
N THR A 23 -17.31 9.76 -17.25
CA THR A 23 -18.39 10.26 -18.08
C THR A 23 -19.16 9.03 -18.61
N ASN A 24 -20.45 8.92 -18.25
CA ASN A 24 -21.42 7.87 -18.63
C ASN A 24 -21.70 6.71 -17.65
N ALA A 25 -21.29 6.75 -16.39
CA ALA A 25 -21.71 5.76 -15.38
C ALA A 25 -22.83 6.30 -14.46
N SER A 26 -23.73 5.42 -14.00
CA SER A 26 -24.73 5.76 -12.96
C SER A 26 -24.02 6.21 -11.68
N ASP A 27 -24.55 7.25 -11.01
CA ASP A 27 -24.05 7.76 -9.72
C ASP A 27 -23.80 6.65 -8.68
N GLN A 28 -24.63 5.62 -8.70
CA GLN A 28 -24.51 4.48 -7.79
C GLN A 28 -23.29 3.60 -8.14
N GLN A 29 -23.06 3.33 -9.42
CA GLN A 29 -21.85 2.62 -9.89
C GLN A 29 -20.57 3.42 -9.65
N ILE A 30 -20.62 4.75 -9.78
CA ILE A 30 -19.49 5.63 -9.49
C ILE A 30 -19.17 5.58 -7.99
N ARG A 31 -20.18 5.69 -7.12
CA ARG A 31 -20.00 5.58 -5.66
C ARG A 31 -19.41 4.24 -5.24
N ASP A 32 -19.96 3.13 -5.71
CA ASP A 32 -19.45 1.79 -5.36
C ASP A 32 -17.99 1.62 -5.81
N ARG A 33 -17.64 2.05 -7.03
CA ARG A 33 -16.25 2.00 -7.49
C ARG A 33 -15.29 2.87 -6.69
N VAL A 34 -15.71 4.07 -6.30
CA VAL A 34 -14.90 4.96 -5.47
C VAL A 34 -14.67 4.33 -4.09
N ILE A 35 -15.71 3.74 -3.50
CA ILE A 35 -15.59 3.03 -2.22
C ILE A 35 -14.65 1.85 -2.38
N THR A 36 -14.84 0.98 -3.37
CA THR A 36 -13.94 -0.15 -3.65
C THR A 36 -12.50 0.30 -3.89
N SER A 37 -12.28 1.35 -4.67
CA SER A 37 -10.94 1.91 -4.93
C SER A 37 -10.26 2.37 -3.65
N ARG A 38 -11.00 3.04 -2.76
CA ARG A 38 -10.47 3.49 -1.46
C ARG A 38 -10.15 2.31 -0.54
N TRP A 39 -10.98 1.26 -0.54
CA TRP A 39 -10.69 0.02 0.18
C TRP A 39 -9.42 -0.66 -0.35
N VAL A 40 -9.28 -0.78 -1.67
CA VAL A 40 -8.08 -1.35 -2.31
C VAL A 40 -6.84 -0.53 -1.98
N GLY A 41 -6.91 0.81 -2.10
CA GLY A 41 -5.81 1.70 -1.74
C GLY A 41 -5.41 1.57 -0.27
N GLY A 42 -6.39 1.53 0.64
CA GLY A 42 -6.17 1.29 2.07
C GLY A 42 -5.49 -0.06 2.35
N SER A 43 -5.96 -1.14 1.73
CA SER A 43 -5.35 -2.47 1.88
C SER A 43 -3.91 -2.51 1.38
N ILE A 44 -3.60 -1.85 0.25
CA ILE A 44 -2.24 -1.77 -0.29
C ILE A 44 -1.31 -1.04 0.70
N ILE A 45 -1.76 0.06 1.30
CA ILE A 45 -0.97 0.80 2.30
C ILE A 45 -0.67 -0.07 3.53
N VAL A 46 -1.68 -0.78 4.06
CA VAL A 46 -1.49 -1.69 5.19
C VAL A 46 -0.49 -2.80 4.85
N LEU A 47 -0.61 -3.39 3.65
CA LEU A 47 0.33 -4.42 3.19
C LEU A 47 1.76 -3.89 3.09
N ALA A 48 1.94 -2.67 2.56
CA ALA A 48 3.24 -2.02 2.47
C ALA A 48 3.89 -1.81 3.86
N CYS A 49 3.10 -1.41 4.86
CA CYS A 49 3.56 -1.29 6.23
C CYS A 49 4.01 -2.64 6.80
N LEU A 50 3.26 -3.71 6.59
CA LEU A 50 3.64 -5.06 7.05
C LEU A 50 4.94 -5.52 6.41
N PHE A 51 5.13 -5.26 5.11
CA PHE A 51 6.38 -5.56 4.41
C PHE A 51 7.57 -4.79 4.98
N LEU A 52 7.40 -3.52 5.35
CA LEU A 52 8.44 -2.73 6.01
C LEU A 52 8.81 -3.29 7.38
N ILE A 53 7.81 -3.66 8.19
CA ILE A 53 8.04 -4.25 9.52
C ILE A 53 8.83 -5.55 9.39
N MET A 54 8.37 -6.46 8.52
CA MET A 54 9.05 -7.74 8.26
C MET A 54 10.47 -7.54 7.71
N GLY A 55 10.65 -6.65 6.74
CA GLY A 55 11.97 -6.35 6.18
C GLY A 55 12.92 -5.74 7.23
N THR A 56 12.40 -4.97 8.17
CA THR A 56 13.19 -4.41 9.27
C THR A 56 13.61 -5.51 10.26
N PHE A 57 12.69 -6.40 10.63
CA PHE A 57 13.03 -7.56 11.46
C PHE A 57 14.08 -8.47 10.83
N GLN A 58 14.01 -8.71 9.52
CA GLN A 58 15.04 -9.48 8.80
C GLN A 58 16.41 -8.81 8.86
N LEU A 59 16.47 -7.48 8.70
CA LEU A 59 17.73 -6.73 8.82
C LEU A 59 18.31 -6.80 10.24
N PHE A 60 17.45 -6.70 11.27
CA PHE A 60 17.87 -6.83 12.67
C PHE A 60 18.36 -8.24 13.01
N ASP A 61 17.67 -9.26 12.53
CA ASP A 61 18.04 -10.66 12.72
C ASP A 61 19.44 -10.93 12.13
N GLN A 62 19.66 -10.51 10.87
CA GLN A 62 20.96 -10.61 10.20
C GLN A 62 22.06 -9.81 10.91
N ALA A 63 21.77 -8.61 11.39
CA ALA A 63 22.73 -7.80 12.13
C ALA A 63 23.11 -8.45 13.47
N SER A 64 22.14 -9.02 14.19
CA SER A 64 22.39 -9.71 15.46
C SER A 64 23.29 -10.95 15.26
N HIS A 65 23.07 -11.69 14.17
CA HIS A 65 23.87 -12.86 13.84
C HIS A 65 25.31 -12.48 13.47
N HIS A 66 25.51 -11.29 12.90
CA HIS A 66 26.83 -10.76 12.56
C HIS A 66 27.61 -10.22 13.78
N ILE A 67 26.91 -9.79 14.83
CA ILE A 67 27.50 -9.29 16.10
C ILE A 67 27.76 -10.43 17.10
N GLY A 68 27.03 -11.54 17.00
CA GLY A 68 27.17 -12.71 17.88
C GLY A 68 28.34 -13.65 17.55
N HIS A 69 29.19 -13.30 16.59
CA HIS A 69 30.34 -14.09 16.14
C HIS A 69 31.64 -13.27 16.23
#